data_AF-A0A958TLL1-F1
#
_entry.id   AF-A0A958TLL1-F1
#
_cell.length_a   1.000
_cell.length_b   1.000
_cell.length_c   1.000
_cell.angle_alpha   90.00
_cell.angle_beta   90.00
_cell.angle_gamma   90.00
#
_symmetry.space_group_name_H-M   'P 1'
#
loop_
_entity.id
_entity.type
_entity.pdbx_description
1 polymer ?
#
loop_
_entity_poly.entity_id
_entity_poly.type
_entity_poly.pdbx_seq_one_letter_code
_entity_poly.pdbx_strand_id
1 'polypeptide(L)'
;MPHFIDVVLPIPLEKSFTYSITKAEADFLKVGMRVAVPFGKSKIYTALVYRIHNEAPLIYEAKDIHQILDDAPLVTATQLLHWEWIANYYMCTLGEVMRAALPSAFVLESETVVTKNNDVIINDEDLVDDEFLVYEALHHQSSLKIQDISNILDKKNVLPVIKRLLDKNAIEVEEEVYEKYRPKLVRYVKLHSTYSSQGKLQQLLEDLSRAPKQRDVVMTLFSISAKTKKPVKVSDLSEESDASSAIIKTLIDKGILEEFHIQTDRISYSGDDNEDSKDLNEYQKRALTDILESFKTQNVTLLHGVTSSGKTEIYVKLIEEAISKGKQALYLLPEIALTTQLVTRLQNYFGEKVAMFHSKYSSHERVEVWHNVLNNEAKAQIVLGARSSIFLPFSNLGLVIVDEEHESSYKQFDPSPRYHARDAAIVLASLFNCKTLLGSATPSLESYYNVQQEKYGLVQITKRYNEVLMPEMELVDIKDKHKRKRMQGHFSDRLIEEMTEALQDGHQIILFQNRRGFSPIVECNTCGHSPQCPNCDVSLTYHQYKNELRCHYCGYYTAMLKTCMACGSVELDNKGFGTEQVEQEATALFPDFKVARMDLDTT
;
A
#
# COMPACT_ATOMS: atom_id res chain seq x y z
N MET A 1 12.90 -28.70 -31.85
CA MET A 1 12.24 -27.46 -32.28
C MET A 1 12.81 -26.34 -31.43
N PRO A 2 13.03 -25.12 -31.96
CA PRO A 2 13.43 -23.99 -31.13
C PRO A 2 12.28 -23.63 -30.17
N HIS A 3 12.61 -23.30 -28.93
CA HIS A 3 11.65 -22.90 -27.90
C HIS A 3 11.92 -21.45 -27.51
N PHE A 4 10.84 -20.70 -27.27
CA PHE A 4 10.87 -19.29 -26.95
C PHE A 4 9.90 -18.96 -25.83
N ILE A 5 10.18 -17.85 -25.14
CA ILE A 5 9.27 -17.21 -24.19
C ILE A 5 9.04 -15.77 -24.58
N ASP A 6 7.81 -15.30 -24.44
CA ASP A 6 7.52 -13.88 -24.35
C ASP A 6 7.51 -13.48 -22.88
N VAL A 7 8.18 -12.39 -22.55
CA VAL A 7 8.29 -11.88 -21.18
C VAL A 7 7.80 -10.44 -21.06
N VAL A 8 7.24 -10.12 -19.90
CA VAL A 8 6.94 -8.75 -19.47
C VAL A 8 8.12 -8.23 -18.67
N LEU A 9 8.69 -7.12 -19.12
CA LEU A 9 9.71 -6.40 -18.37
C LEU A 9 9.03 -5.29 -17.55
N PRO A 10 9.53 -4.97 -16.34
CA PRO A 10 8.96 -3.93 -15.48
C PRO A 10 9.35 -2.53 -15.98
N ILE A 11 9.15 -2.23 -17.26
CA ILE A 11 9.52 -0.98 -17.94
C ILE A 11 8.33 -0.48 -18.78
N PRO A 12 8.23 0.83 -19.05
CA PRO A 12 7.09 1.41 -19.77
C PRO A 12 7.18 1.16 -21.30
N LEU A 13 7.16 -0.10 -21.71
CA LEU A 13 7.15 -0.51 -23.13
C LEU A 13 5.95 -1.41 -23.41
N GLU A 14 5.25 -1.12 -24.51
CA GLU A 14 3.98 -1.77 -24.87
C GLU A 14 4.12 -3.24 -25.30
N LYS A 15 5.32 -3.66 -25.72
CA LYS A 15 5.55 -4.99 -26.30
C LYS A 15 6.16 -5.93 -25.27
N SER A 16 5.72 -7.19 -25.30
CA SER A 16 6.48 -8.29 -24.73
C SER A 16 7.76 -8.51 -25.55
N PHE A 17 8.77 -9.08 -24.89
CA PHE A 17 10.06 -9.37 -25.51
C PHE A 17 10.26 -10.89 -25.56
N THR A 18 10.73 -11.37 -26.70
CA THR A 18 10.90 -12.80 -26.97
C THR A 18 12.36 -13.20 -26.72
N TYR A 19 12.56 -14.24 -25.91
CA TYR A 19 13.87 -14.82 -25.60
C TYR A 19 13.91 -16.30 -25.99
N SER A 20 15.06 -16.80 -26.42
CA SER A 20 15.28 -18.22 -26.68
C SER A 20 15.50 -18.97 -25.37
N ILE A 21 15.01 -20.20 -25.34
CA ILE A 21 15.19 -21.12 -24.22
C ILE A 21 15.48 -22.53 -24.74
N THR A 22 16.16 -23.31 -23.92
CA THR A 22 16.40 -24.73 -24.16
C THR A 22 15.11 -25.53 -23.97
N LYS A 23 15.08 -26.76 -24.49
CA LYS A 23 13.95 -27.67 -24.28
C LYS A 23 13.71 -27.96 -22.78
N ALA A 24 14.77 -28.14 -22.01
CA ALA A 24 14.67 -28.43 -20.58
C ALA A 24 14.03 -27.26 -19.81
N GLU A 25 14.41 -26.02 -20.15
CA GLU A 25 13.79 -24.82 -19.59
C GLU A 25 12.33 -24.68 -20.02
N ALA A 26 11.99 -25.01 -21.28
CA ALA A 26 10.62 -24.98 -21.76
C ALA A 26 9.70 -26.00 -21.04
N ASP A 27 10.24 -27.15 -20.67
CA ASP A 27 9.52 -28.19 -19.92
C ASP A 27 9.33 -27.79 -18.43
N PHE A 28 10.22 -26.96 -17.88
CA PHE A 28 10.17 -26.50 -16.49
C PHE A 28 9.35 -25.21 -16.30
N LEU A 29 9.54 -24.23 -17.19
CA LEU A 29 8.95 -22.91 -17.09
C LEU A 29 7.42 -22.97 -17.17
N LYS A 30 6.81 -22.07 -16.42
CA LYS A 30 5.37 -21.82 -16.41
C LYS A 30 5.11 -20.33 -16.51
N VAL A 31 3.98 -19.97 -17.11
CA VAL A 31 3.48 -18.59 -17.13
C VAL A 31 3.38 -18.07 -15.69
N GLY A 32 3.85 -16.85 -15.46
CA GLY A 32 3.88 -16.22 -14.13
C GLY A 32 5.13 -16.50 -13.30
N MET A 33 6.10 -17.26 -13.82
CA MET A 33 7.45 -17.37 -13.24
C MET A 33 8.33 -16.19 -13.66
N ARG A 34 9.29 -15.82 -12.82
CA ARG A 34 10.29 -14.80 -13.09
C ARG A 34 11.55 -15.42 -13.71
N VAL A 35 12.12 -14.68 -14.65
CA VAL A 35 13.40 -15.00 -15.30
C VAL A 35 14.28 -13.76 -15.32
N ALA A 36 15.58 -13.92 -15.15
CA ALA A 36 16.56 -12.87 -15.40
C ALA A 36 16.90 -12.84 -16.89
N VAL A 37 16.73 -11.69 -17.53
CA VAL A 37 16.94 -11.55 -18.98
C VAL A 37 17.83 -10.35 -19.31
N PRO A 38 18.68 -10.45 -20.34
CA PRO A 38 19.50 -9.33 -20.80
C PRO A 38 18.68 -8.35 -21.63
N PHE A 39 18.68 -7.06 -21.25
CA PHE A 39 18.00 -6.01 -21.99
C PHE A 39 18.95 -4.88 -22.37
N GLY A 40 19.04 -4.58 -23.67
CA GLY A 40 20.02 -3.63 -24.19
C GLY A 40 21.44 -4.20 -24.23
N LYS A 41 22.45 -3.37 -23.92
CA LYS A 41 23.88 -3.74 -24.02
C LYS A 41 24.41 -4.49 -22.79
N SER A 42 24.01 -4.09 -21.58
CA SER A 42 24.61 -4.58 -20.33
C SER A 42 23.63 -4.81 -19.17
N LYS A 43 22.35 -4.43 -19.30
CA LYS A 43 21.42 -4.50 -18.17
C LYS A 43 20.78 -5.86 -18.06
N ILE A 44 20.59 -6.32 -16.83
CA ILE A 44 19.81 -7.51 -16.52
C ILE A 44 18.56 -7.07 -15.77
N TYR A 45 17.40 -7.54 -16.26
CA TYR A 45 16.12 -7.27 -15.63
C TYR A 45 15.47 -8.58 -15.21
N THR A 46 14.75 -8.54 -14.09
CA THR A 46 13.70 -9.52 -13.81
C THR A 46 12.56 -9.30 -14.78
N ALA A 47 12.23 -10.32 -15.55
CA ALA A 47 11.06 -10.35 -16.41
C ALA A 47 10.11 -11.45 -15.95
N LEU A 48 8.83 -11.29 -16.25
CA LEU A 48 7.79 -12.27 -15.96
C LEU A 48 7.45 -13.05 -17.24
N VAL A 49 7.49 -14.38 -17.18
CA VAL A 49 7.10 -15.24 -18.31
C VAL A 49 5.61 -15.09 -18.58
N TYR A 50 5.27 -14.63 -19.78
CA TYR A 50 3.91 -14.36 -20.23
C TYR A 50 3.37 -15.46 -21.15
N ARG A 51 4.20 -15.95 -22.06
CA ARG A 51 3.85 -17.01 -23.01
C ARG A 51 5.06 -17.90 -23.29
N ILE A 52 4.83 -19.20 -23.48
CA ILE A 52 5.84 -20.17 -23.92
C ILE A 52 5.40 -20.68 -25.30
N HIS A 53 6.27 -20.67 -26.30
CA HIS A 53 5.92 -20.97 -27.70
C HIS A 53 7.13 -21.43 -28.54
N ASN A 54 6.90 -21.70 -29.83
CA ASN A 54 7.91 -22.15 -30.80
C ASN A 54 8.07 -21.18 -31.99
N GLU A 55 7.52 -19.97 -31.88
CA GLU A 55 7.54 -18.94 -32.94
C GLU A 55 8.73 -17.98 -32.71
N ALA A 56 9.66 -17.90 -33.66
CA ALA A 56 10.80 -16.98 -33.55
C ALA A 56 10.37 -15.52 -33.81
N PRO A 57 11.01 -14.54 -33.15
CA PRO A 57 10.73 -13.12 -33.43
C PRO A 57 11.12 -12.74 -34.87
N LEU A 58 10.33 -11.86 -35.49
CA LEU A 58 10.53 -11.46 -36.90
C LEU A 58 11.55 -10.32 -37.08
N ILE A 59 11.74 -9.49 -36.06
CA ILE A 59 12.41 -8.17 -36.18
C ILE A 59 13.81 -8.17 -35.56
N TYR A 60 14.13 -9.17 -34.73
CA TYR A 60 15.40 -9.28 -34.03
C TYR A 60 15.73 -10.74 -33.76
N GLU A 61 17.00 -11.02 -33.46
CA GLU A 61 17.43 -12.33 -32.99
C GLU A 61 17.17 -12.44 -31.47
N ALA A 62 16.49 -13.51 -31.06
CA ALA A 62 16.20 -13.75 -29.66
C ALA A 62 17.51 -14.04 -28.91
N LYS A 63 17.74 -13.33 -27.80
CA LYS A 63 18.82 -13.66 -26.85
C LYS A 63 18.35 -14.79 -25.93
N ASP A 64 19.30 -15.52 -25.36
CA ASP A 64 19.02 -16.48 -24.30
C ASP A 64 18.69 -15.77 -22.97
N ILE A 65 17.95 -16.45 -22.11
CA ILE A 65 17.76 -16.03 -20.72
C ILE A 65 19.02 -16.26 -19.90
N HIS A 66 19.23 -15.47 -18.83
CA HIS A 66 20.34 -15.70 -17.91
C HIS A 66 20.03 -16.81 -16.91
N GLN A 67 18.86 -16.73 -16.27
CA GLN A 67 18.51 -17.62 -15.17
C GLN A 67 16.99 -17.65 -14.94
N ILE A 68 16.47 -18.80 -14.52
CA ILE A 68 15.12 -18.95 -13.96
C ILE A 68 15.18 -18.66 -12.46
N LEU A 69 14.34 -17.74 -11.98
CA LEU A 69 14.42 -17.19 -10.62
C LEU A 69 13.45 -17.87 -9.63
N ASP A 70 12.48 -18.63 -10.13
CA ASP A 70 11.41 -19.22 -9.33
C ASP A 70 11.30 -20.74 -9.54
N ASP A 71 10.97 -21.46 -8.46
CA ASP A 71 10.60 -22.88 -8.51
C ASP A 71 9.12 -23.10 -8.91
N ALA A 72 8.28 -22.08 -8.72
CA ALA A 72 6.84 -22.10 -9.02
C ALA A 72 6.33 -20.71 -9.46
N PRO A 73 5.20 -20.62 -10.19
CA PRO A 73 4.66 -19.32 -10.60
C PRO A 73 4.36 -18.41 -9.40
N LEU A 74 4.89 -17.20 -9.44
CA LEU A 74 4.67 -16.18 -8.41
C LEU A 74 3.43 -15.33 -8.71
N VAL A 75 3.08 -15.22 -9.99
CA VAL A 75 1.90 -14.52 -10.50
C VAL A 75 0.96 -15.53 -11.13
N THR A 76 -0.32 -15.48 -10.78
CA THR A 76 -1.33 -16.39 -11.31
C THR A 76 -1.85 -15.93 -12.68
N ALA A 77 -2.42 -16.85 -13.45
CA ALA A 77 -3.07 -16.50 -14.72
C ALA A 77 -4.20 -15.47 -14.53
N THR A 78 -4.96 -15.58 -13.43
CA THR A 78 -6.03 -14.63 -13.09
C THR A 78 -5.49 -13.24 -12.79
N GLN A 79 -4.34 -13.12 -12.11
CA GLN A 79 -3.66 -11.84 -11.92
C GLN A 79 -3.21 -11.23 -13.25
N LEU A 80 -2.65 -12.03 -14.16
CA LEU A 80 -2.26 -11.53 -15.48
C LEU A 80 -3.45 -10.96 -16.25
N LEU A 81 -4.59 -11.65 -16.26
CA LEU A 81 -5.83 -11.14 -16.87
C LEU A 81 -6.29 -9.82 -16.22
N HIS A 82 -6.18 -9.71 -14.91
CA HIS A 82 -6.49 -8.48 -14.18
C HIS A 82 -5.54 -7.35 -14.56
N TRP A 83 -4.23 -7.64 -14.66
CA TRP A 83 -3.21 -6.66 -15.01
C TRP A 83 -3.34 -6.20 -16.45
N GLU A 84 -3.68 -7.09 -17.38
CA GLU A 84 -4.01 -6.75 -18.77
C GLU A 84 -5.21 -5.83 -18.84
N TRP A 85 -6.28 -6.10 -18.07
CA TRP A 85 -7.43 -5.21 -18.00
C TRP A 85 -7.02 -3.82 -17.49
N ILE A 86 -6.20 -3.74 -16.44
CA ILE A 86 -5.70 -2.47 -15.91
C ILE A 86 -4.86 -1.74 -16.97
N ALA A 87 -3.92 -2.44 -17.61
CA ALA A 87 -3.05 -1.88 -18.64
C ALA A 87 -3.87 -1.28 -19.80
N ASN A 88 -4.80 -2.07 -20.33
CA ASN A 88 -5.65 -1.68 -21.45
C ASN A 88 -6.62 -0.54 -21.08
N TYR A 89 -7.32 -0.64 -19.95
CA TYR A 89 -8.34 0.33 -19.55
C TYR A 89 -7.74 1.68 -19.14
N TYR A 90 -6.61 1.67 -18.43
CA TYR A 90 -5.91 2.88 -17.98
C TYR A 90 -4.81 3.35 -18.94
N MET A 91 -4.72 2.76 -20.12
CA MET A 91 -3.80 3.14 -21.19
C MET A 91 -2.34 3.23 -20.72
N CYS A 92 -1.89 2.17 -20.06
CA CYS A 92 -0.52 2.00 -19.60
C CYS A 92 -0.01 0.62 -19.99
N THR A 93 1.27 0.37 -19.76
CA THR A 93 1.91 -0.88 -20.17
C THR A 93 1.78 -1.95 -19.11
N LEU A 94 1.77 -3.22 -19.51
CA LEU A 94 1.78 -4.35 -18.58
C LEU A 94 3.03 -4.34 -17.67
N GLY A 95 4.15 -3.79 -18.16
CA GLY A 95 5.36 -3.57 -17.38
C GLY A 95 5.20 -2.54 -16.25
N GLU A 96 4.47 -1.45 -16.49
CA GLU A 96 4.12 -0.48 -15.43
C GLU A 96 3.19 -1.11 -14.38
N VAL A 97 2.22 -1.93 -14.82
CA VAL A 97 1.34 -2.66 -13.89
C VAL A 97 2.14 -3.67 -13.06
N MET A 98 3.02 -4.46 -13.68
CA MET A 98 3.90 -5.40 -13.00
C MET A 98 4.75 -4.70 -11.93
N ARG A 99 5.34 -3.54 -12.27
CA ARG A 99 6.16 -2.75 -11.35
C ARG A 99 5.37 -2.23 -10.15
N ALA A 100 4.11 -1.85 -10.35
CA ALA A 100 3.24 -1.40 -9.27
C ALA A 100 2.69 -2.55 -8.41
N ALA A 101 2.46 -3.71 -9.02
CA ALA A 101 1.89 -4.88 -8.39
C ALA A 101 2.90 -5.64 -7.51
N LEU A 102 4.08 -5.92 -8.04
CA LEU A 102 5.07 -6.76 -7.36
C LEU A 102 5.77 -6.00 -6.21
N PRO A 103 5.97 -6.65 -5.04
CA PRO A 103 6.93 -6.19 -4.05
C PRO A 103 8.30 -5.91 -4.68
N SER A 104 8.95 -4.80 -4.28
CA SER A 104 10.25 -4.39 -4.84
C SER A 104 11.35 -5.44 -4.65
N ALA A 105 11.22 -6.29 -3.63
CA ALA A 105 12.16 -7.38 -3.39
C ALA A 105 12.07 -8.51 -4.43
N PHE A 106 10.96 -8.61 -5.19
CA PHE A 106 10.84 -9.53 -6.32
C PHE A 106 11.39 -8.96 -7.64
N VAL A 107 11.62 -7.66 -7.71
CA VAL A 107 12.13 -6.99 -8.91
C VAL A 107 13.64 -6.85 -8.75
N LEU A 108 14.38 -7.87 -9.20
CA LEU A 108 15.83 -7.77 -9.34
C LEU A 108 16.11 -6.92 -10.59
N GLU A 109 16.70 -5.76 -10.39
CA GLU A 109 17.29 -4.97 -11.47
C GLU A 109 18.79 -4.94 -11.20
N SER A 110 19.59 -5.11 -12.26
CA SER A 110 21.02 -4.92 -12.12
C SER A 110 21.29 -3.51 -11.61
N GLU A 111 22.07 -3.43 -10.54
CA GLU A 111 22.55 -2.16 -10.02
C GLU A 111 23.94 -1.93 -10.63
N THR A 112 24.12 -0.73 -11.19
CA THR A 112 25.43 -0.31 -11.67
C THR A 112 26.37 -0.23 -10.48
N VAL A 113 27.36 -1.12 -10.46
CA VAL A 113 28.45 -1.14 -9.49
C VAL A 113 29.73 -0.69 -10.18
N VAL A 114 30.52 0.09 -9.45
CA VAL A 114 31.82 0.56 -9.90
C VAL A 114 32.87 -0.30 -9.22
N THR A 115 33.75 -0.91 -10.00
CA THR A 115 34.89 -1.71 -9.53
C THR A 115 36.18 -0.99 -9.88
N LYS A 116 37.25 -1.27 -9.13
CA LYS A 116 38.58 -0.75 -9.48
C LYS A 116 39.10 -1.51 -10.70
N ASN A 117 39.59 -0.79 -11.71
CA ASN A 117 40.37 -1.43 -12.77
C ASN A 117 41.75 -1.81 -12.20
N ASN A 118 42.06 -3.10 -12.14
CA ASN A 118 43.33 -3.59 -11.61
C ASN A 118 44.45 -3.65 -12.66
N ASP A 119 44.11 -3.51 -13.95
CA ASP A 119 45.07 -3.58 -15.05
C ASP A 119 45.75 -2.22 -15.31
N VAL A 120 45.24 -1.13 -14.70
CA VAL A 120 45.75 0.23 -14.87
C VAL A 120 46.13 0.81 -13.50
N ILE A 121 47.39 1.20 -13.35
CA ILE A 121 47.90 1.91 -12.17
C ILE A 121 47.80 3.41 -12.43
N ILE A 122 47.03 4.11 -11.60
CA ILE A 122 46.87 5.57 -11.64
C ILE A 122 47.52 6.17 -10.40
N ASN A 123 48.25 7.26 -10.57
CA ASN A 123 48.82 7.99 -9.44
C ASN A 123 47.77 8.92 -8.84
N ASP A 124 47.79 9.08 -7.52
CA ASP A 124 46.85 9.93 -6.80
C ASP A 124 46.87 11.38 -7.28
N GLU A 125 48.03 11.87 -7.75
CA GLU A 125 48.22 13.21 -8.31
C GLU A 125 47.45 13.45 -9.62
N ASP A 126 47.09 12.38 -10.33
CA ASP A 126 46.34 12.44 -11.60
C ASP A 126 44.82 12.51 -11.36
N LEU A 127 44.35 12.40 -10.12
CA LEU A 127 42.93 12.42 -9.72
C LEU A 127 42.59 13.76 -9.07
N VAL A 128 41.43 14.32 -9.41
CA VAL A 128 40.87 15.46 -8.64
C VAL A 128 40.18 14.95 -7.37
N ASP A 129 40.00 15.81 -6.37
CA ASP A 129 39.55 15.45 -5.02
C ASP A 129 38.35 14.49 -4.96
N ASP A 130 37.31 14.72 -5.80
CA ASP A 130 36.13 13.84 -5.83
C ASP A 130 36.37 12.51 -6.57
N GLU A 131 37.32 12.45 -7.49
CA GLU A 131 37.76 11.20 -8.12
C GLU A 131 38.64 10.39 -7.15
N PHE A 132 39.53 11.06 -6.43
CA PHE A 132 40.41 10.45 -5.44
C PHE A 132 39.59 9.75 -4.33
N LEU A 133 38.60 10.44 -3.76
CA LEU A 133 37.74 9.85 -2.72
C LEU A 133 37.04 8.56 -3.15
N VAL A 134 36.57 8.50 -4.41
CA VAL A 134 35.93 7.28 -4.95
C VAL A 134 36.97 6.19 -5.21
N TYR A 135 38.13 6.55 -5.78
CA TYR A 135 39.20 5.60 -6.09
C TYR A 135 39.85 5.02 -4.81
N GLU A 136 40.01 5.83 -3.76
CA GLU A 136 40.47 5.40 -2.43
C GLU A 136 39.46 4.46 -1.78
N ALA A 137 38.17 4.77 -1.83
CA ALA A 137 37.13 3.89 -1.32
C ALA A 137 37.14 2.50 -2.01
N LEU A 138 37.43 2.46 -3.31
CA LEU A 138 37.59 1.21 -4.08
C LEU A 138 38.87 0.42 -3.77
N HIS A 139 39.83 0.98 -3.03
CA HIS A 139 40.94 0.20 -2.48
C HIS A 139 40.54 -0.58 -1.22
N HIS A 140 39.53 -0.09 -0.50
CA HIS A 140 39.04 -0.70 0.74
C HIS A 140 37.80 -1.57 0.54
N GLN A 141 37.03 -1.32 -0.52
CA GLN A 141 35.84 -2.08 -0.89
C GLN A 141 35.98 -2.64 -2.30
N SER A 142 35.60 -3.90 -2.50
CA SER A 142 35.72 -4.58 -3.80
C SER A 142 34.88 -3.95 -4.91
N SER A 143 33.77 -3.32 -4.55
CA SER A 143 32.86 -2.60 -5.45
C SER A 143 32.07 -1.53 -4.69
N LEU A 144 31.60 -0.50 -5.39
CA LEU A 144 30.75 0.56 -4.85
C LEU A 144 29.48 0.75 -5.70
N LYS A 145 28.32 0.94 -5.07
CA LYS A 145 27.10 1.34 -5.79
C LYS A 145 27.12 2.83 -6.08
N ILE A 146 26.33 3.27 -7.07
CA ILE A 146 26.13 4.71 -7.36
C ILE A 146 25.66 5.49 -6.12
N GLN A 147 24.83 4.87 -5.25
CA GLN A 147 24.39 5.49 -4.01
C GLN A 147 25.52 5.62 -2.98
N ASP A 148 26.39 4.62 -2.87
CA ASP A 148 27.56 4.68 -1.96
C ASP A 148 28.49 5.80 -2.40
N ILE A 149 28.72 5.94 -3.70
CA ILE A 149 29.49 7.06 -4.29
C ILE A 149 28.81 8.41 -4.02
N SER A 150 27.49 8.48 -4.13
CA SER A 150 26.72 9.69 -3.80
C SER A 150 26.87 10.09 -2.33
N ASN A 151 26.88 9.11 -1.42
CA ASN A 151 27.08 9.31 0.02
C ASN A 151 28.53 9.69 0.36
N ILE A 152 29.52 9.05 -0.28
CA ILE A 152 30.96 9.38 -0.10
C ILE A 152 31.24 10.82 -0.54
N LEU A 153 30.62 11.27 -1.63
CA LEU A 153 30.86 12.58 -2.20
C LEU A 153 29.92 13.68 -1.68
N ASP A 154 28.90 13.33 -0.90
CA ASP A 154 27.80 14.21 -0.48
C ASP A 154 27.20 15.03 -1.65
N LYS A 155 27.03 14.36 -2.80
CA LYS A 155 26.56 14.96 -4.06
C LYS A 155 25.42 14.17 -4.66
N LYS A 156 24.36 14.87 -5.08
CA LYS A 156 23.19 14.26 -5.77
C LYS A 156 23.49 13.75 -7.18
N ASN A 157 24.47 14.33 -7.88
CA ASN A 157 24.84 13.93 -9.24
C ASN A 157 26.32 13.55 -9.31
N VAL A 158 26.60 12.24 -9.31
CA VAL A 158 27.96 11.68 -9.31
C VAL A 158 28.39 11.13 -10.68
N LEU A 159 27.49 11.10 -11.66
CA LEU A 159 27.77 10.59 -13.00
C LEU A 159 28.94 11.30 -13.72
N PRO A 160 29.15 12.63 -13.56
CA PRO A 160 30.32 13.28 -14.15
C PRO A 160 31.65 12.76 -13.57
N VAL A 161 31.70 12.45 -12.28
CA VAL A 161 32.90 11.95 -11.60
C VAL A 161 33.21 10.53 -12.09
N ILE A 162 32.18 9.67 -12.13
CA ILE A 162 32.28 8.30 -12.66
C ILE A 162 32.73 8.33 -14.13
N LYS A 163 32.18 9.23 -14.95
CA LYS A 163 32.60 9.36 -16.34
C LYS A 163 34.08 9.73 -16.47
N ARG A 164 34.59 10.68 -15.68
CA ARG A 164 36.00 11.06 -15.74
C ARG A 164 36.93 9.93 -15.29
N LEU A 165 36.55 9.18 -14.25
CA LEU A 165 37.29 7.99 -13.81
C LEU A 165 37.28 6.87 -14.87
N LEU A 166 36.15 6.66 -15.55
CA LEU A 166 36.03 5.74 -16.69
C LEU A 166 36.90 6.18 -17.86
N ASP A 167 36.88 7.47 -18.23
CA ASP A 167 37.69 8.03 -19.33
C ASP A 167 39.20 7.87 -19.04
N LYS A 168 39.59 7.84 -17.76
CA LYS A 168 40.96 7.54 -17.29
C LYS A 168 41.27 6.05 -17.17
N ASN A 169 40.31 5.16 -17.45
CA ASN A 169 40.38 3.71 -17.21
C ASN A 169 40.72 3.35 -15.74
N ALA A 170 40.37 4.22 -14.78
CA ALA A 170 40.61 4.01 -13.35
C ALA A 170 39.68 2.94 -12.75
N ILE A 171 38.48 2.87 -13.31
CA ILE A 171 37.38 2.08 -12.81
C ILE A 171 36.76 1.30 -13.96
N GLU A 172 36.11 0.20 -13.61
CA GLU A 172 35.21 -0.53 -14.48
C GLU A 172 33.79 -0.38 -13.95
N VAL A 173 32.82 -0.43 -14.86
CA VAL A 173 31.41 -0.38 -14.49
C VAL A 173 30.79 -1.72 -14.86
N GLU A 174 30.36 -2.43 -13.84
CA GLU A 174 29.70 -3.72 -13.94
C GLU A 174 28.24 -3.59 -13.48
N GLU A 175 27.44 -4.57 -13.86
CA GLU A 175 26.02 -4.63 -13.52
C GLU A 175 25.82 -5.89 -12.69
N GLU A 176 25.66 -5.75 -11.37
CA GLU A 176 25.46 -6.88 -10.45
C GLU A 176 23.99 -7.00 -10.05
N VAL A 177 23.50 -8.24 -10.02
CA VAL A 177 22.12 -8.58 -9.61
C VAL A 177 22.16 -9.13 -8.19
N TYR A 178 21.52 -8.44 -7.25
CA TYR A 178 21.43 -8.88 -5.86
C TYR A 178 20.03 -9.34 -5.51
N GLU A 179 19.91 -10.53 -4.90
CA GLU A 179 18.66 -10.98 -4.32
C GLU A 179 18.28 -10.12 -3.10
N LYS A 180 17.19 -9.35 -3.25
CA LYS A 180 16.77 -8.33 -2.27
C LYS A 180 15.93 -8.90 -1.12
N TYR A 181 15.46 -10.15 -1.22
CA TYR A 181 14.72 -10.82 -0.17
C TYR A 181 15.58 -11.86 0.53
N ARG A 182 15.62 -11.81 1.87
CA ARG A 182 16.16 -12.91 2.68
C ARG A 182 15.09 -13.42 3.66
N PRO A 183 14.72 -14.71 3.59
CA PRO A 183 13.75 -15.28 4.51
C PRO A 183 14.27 -15.20 5.95
N LYS A 184 13.40 -14.90 6.90
CA LYS A 184 13.76 -14.90 8.32
C LYS A 184 13.76 -16.35 8.80
N LEU A 185 14.96 -16.88 9.01
CA LEU A 185 15.17 -18.21 9.57
C LEU A 185 15.28 -18.10 11.08
N VAL A 186 14.39 -18.77 11.81
CA VAL A 186 14.46 -18.88 13.27
C VAL A 186 15.03 -20.24 13.62
N ARG A 187 15.89 -20.27 14.63
CA ARG A 187 16.56 -21.48 15.13
C ARG A 187 15.61 -22.28 16.01
N TYR A 188 15.37 -23.51 15.61
CA TYR A 188 14.60 -24.50 16.35
C TYR A 188 15.49 -25.67 16.75
N VAL A 189 15.09 -26.36 17.80
CA VAL A 189 15.75 -27.56 18.30
C VAL A 189 14.73 -28.66 18.54
N LYS A 190 15.12 -29.89 18.24
CA LYS A 190 14.39 -31.09 18.60
C LYS A 190 15.35 -32.10 19.21
N LEU A 191 14.81 -33.05 19.96
CA LEU A 191 15.59 -34.17 20.44
C LEU A 191 16.03 -35.03 19.25
N HIS A 192 17.31 -35.40 19.19
CA HIS A 192 17.82 -36.24 18.11
C HIS A 192 17.06 -37.57 18.07
N SER A 193 16.80 -38.09 16.86
CA SER A 193 15.98 -39.29 16.62
C SER A 193 16.42 -40.52 17.42
N THR A 194 17.71 -40.60 17.76
CA THR A 194 18.31 -41.65 18.59
C THR A 194 17.70 -41.71 20.00
N TYR A 195 17.31 -40.57 20.58
CA TYR A 195 16.82 -40.49 21.96
C TYR A 195 15.30 -40.36 22.05
N SER A 196 14.57 -40.47 20.93
CA SER A 196 13.11 -40.33 20.89
C SER A 196 12.34 -41.51 21.52
N SER A 197 13.00 -42.63 21.82
CA SER A 197 12.38 -43.79 22.48
C SER A 197 12.48 -43.69 24.01
N GLN A 198 11.43 -44.14 24.72
CA GLN A 198 11.30 -44.02 26.18
C GLN A 198 12.52 -44.61 26.94
N GLY A 199 13.03 -45.76 26.51
CA GLY A 199 14.19 -46.40 27.14
C GLY A 199 15.50 -45.63 26.93
N LYS A 200 15.73 -45.06 25.75
CA LYS A 200 16.95 -44.29 25.46
C LYS A 200 16.93 -42.88 26.05
N LEU A 201 15.74 -42.28 26.20
CA LEU A 201 15.60 -41.02 26.91
C LEU A 201 15.92 -41.18 28.39
N GLN A 202 15.46 -42.25 29.02
CA GLN A 202 15.78 -42.55 30.42
C GLN A 202 17.30 -42.71 30.62
N GLN A 203 17.95 -43.48 29.74
CA GLN A 203 19.40 -43.64 29.75
C GLN A 203 20.13 -42.31 29.56
N LEU A 204 19.67 -41.44 28.65
CA LEU A 204 20.23 -40.11 28.45
C LEU A 204 20.13 -39.24 29.71
N LEU A 205 19.01 -39.29 30.43
CA LEU A 205 18.84 -38.53 31.68
C LEU A 205 19.73 -39.03 32.82
N GLU A 206 20.02 -40.33 32.85
CA GLU A 206 20.99 -40.93 33.77
C GLU A 206 22.43 -40.52 33.42
N ASP A 207 22.79 -40.53 32.13
CA ASP A 207 24.10 -40.08 31.64
C ASP A 207 24.34 -38.59 31.91
N LEU A 208 23.27 -37.77 31.83
CA LEU A 208 23.30 -36.34 32.15
C LEU A 208 23.20 -36.03 33.66
N SER A 209 23.16 -37.04 34.54
CA SER A 209 23.08 -36.85 36.00
C SER A 209 24.19 -35.96 36.58
N ARG A 210 25.39 -35.98 35.98
CA ARG A 210 26.54 -35.15 36.36
C ARG A 210 26.55 -33.75 35.74
N ALA A 211 25.59 -33.45 34.85
CA ALA A 211 25.46 -32.17 34.16
C ALA A 211 24.04 -31.61 34.34
N PRO A 212 23.70 -31.11 35.56
CA PRO A 212 22.32 -30.77 35.93
C PRO A 212 21.65 -29.78 34.97
N LYS A 213 22.34 -28.69 34.58
CA LYS A 213 21.81 -27.73 33.62
C LYS A 213 21.57 -28.31 32.22
N GLN A 214 22.36 -29.30 31.77
CA GLN A 214 22.11 -30.00 30.49
C GLN A 214 20.88 -30.91 30.60
N ARG A 215 20.73 -31.59 31.73
CA ARG A 215 19.56 -32.43 32.01
C ARG A 215 18.28 -31.60 32.06
N ASP A 216 18.33 -30.43 32.72
CA ASP A 216 17.20 -29.52 32.85
C ASP A 216 16.73 -29.02 31.48
N VAL A 217 17.65 -28.64 30.58
CA VAL A 217 17.32 -28.26 29.19
C VAL A 217 16.59 -29.38 28.46
N VAL A 218 17.05 -30.63 28.57
CA VAL A 218 16.39 -31.78 27.91
C VAL A 218 15.01 -32.04 28.49
N MET A 219 14.84 -31.92 29.81
CA MET A 219 13.55 -32.06 30.50
C MET A 219 12.58 -30.94 30.12
N THR A 220 13.04 -29.69 30.08
CA THR A 220 12.26 -28.53 29.65
C THR A 220 11.81 -28.71 28.20
N LEU A 221 12.73 -29.09 27.29
CA LEU A 221 12.39 -29.38 25.89
C LEU A 221 11.31 -30.46 25.76
N PHE A 222 11.42 -31.55 26.53
CA PHE A 222 10.42 -32.62 26.53
C PHE A 222 9.07 -32.11 27.06
N SER A 223 9.06 -31.30 28.11
CA SER A 223 7.84 -30.72 28.68
C SER A 223 7.12 -29.78 27.71
N ILE A 224 7.86 -28.92 26.98
CA ILE A 224 7.30 -28.02 25.98
C ILE A 224 6.75 -28.84 24.81
N SER A 225 7.52 -29.80 24.32
CA SER A 225 7.13 -30.65 23.18
C SER A 225 5.87 -31.49 23.49
N ALA A 226 5.73 -31.95 24.73
CA ALA A 226 4.55 -32.70 25.18
C ALA A 226 3.29 -31.84 25.27
N LYS A 227 3.43 -30.55 25.61
CA LYS A 227 2.30 -29.60 25.69
C LYS A 227 1.83 -29.11 24.32
N THR A 228 2.75 -28.70 23.46
CA THR A 228 2.41 -27.93 22.26
C THR A 228 2.42 -28.74 20.96
N LYS A 229 3.11 -29.90 20.92
CA LYS A 229 3.43 -30.66 19.69
C LYS A 229 4.07 -29.82 18.57
N LYS A 230 4.44 -28.56 18.84
CA LYS A 230 5.05 -27.63 17.89
C LYS A 230 6.58 -27.68 18.04
N PRO A 231 7.33 -27.33 16.98
CA PRO A 231 8.77 -27.12 17.07
C PRO A 231 9.12 -26.10 18.17
N VAL A 232 10.19 -26.35 18.94
CA VAL A 232 10.61 -25.49 20.05
C VAL A 232 11.74 -24.55 19.62
N LYS A 233 11.56 -23.25 19.78
CA LYS A 233 12.58 -22.25 19.45
C LYS A 233 13.74 -22.32 20.46
N VAL A 234 14.94 -22.04 19.99
CA VAL A 234 16.13 -21.97 20.86
C VAL A 234 16.01 -20.85 21.89
N SER A 235 15.39 -19.71 21.53
CA SER A 235 15.11 -18.61 22.46
C SER A 235 14.21 -19.04 23.61
N ASP A 236 13.06 -19.63 23.27
CA ASP A 236 12.02 -20.02 24.22
C ASP A 236 12.56 -21.13 25.15
N LEU A 237 13.32 -22.08 24.60
CA LEU A 237 13.98 -23.11 25.40
C LEU A 237 15.02 -22.50 26.35
N SER A 238 15.82 -21.52 25.90
CA SER A 238 16.83 -20.86 26.72
C SER A 238 16.21 -20.10 27.89
N GLU A 239 15.11 -19.39 27.63
CA GLU A 239 14.35 -18.64 28.65
C GLU A 239 13.67 -19.57 29.65
N GLU A 240 12.94 -20.59 29.18
CA GLU A 240 12.15 -21.48 30.06
C GLU A 240 13.03 -22.49 30.83
N SER A 241 14.24 -22.78 30.35
CA SER A 241 15.22 -23.63 31.06
C SER A 241 16.26 -22.85 31.89
N ASP A 242 16.24 -21.51 31.84
CA ASP A 242 17.25 -20.65 32.47
C ASP A 242 18.69 -21.13 32.14
N ALA A 243 18.90 -21.48 30.87
CA ALA A 243 20.15 -22.02 30.36
C ALA A 243 20.74 -21.09 29.30
N SER A 244 22.06 -20.91 29.32
CA SER A 244 22.73 -20.09 28.31
C SER A 244 22.76 -20.79 26.95
N SER A 245 22.85 -20.00 25.88
CA SER A 245 22.97 -20.50 24.50
C SER A 245 24.17 -21.46 24.30
N ALA A 246 25.22 -21.32 25.10
CA ALA A 246 26.38 -22.22 25.10
C ALA A 246 26.05 -23.64 25.58
N ILE A 247 25.12 -23.79 26.54
CA ILE A 247 24.69 -25.10 27.04
C ILE A 247 23.88 -25.83 25.97
N ILE A 248 22.97 -25.11 25.31
CA ILE A 248 22.19 -25.65 24.19
C ILE A 248 23.12 -26.04 23.04
N LYS A 249 24.11 -25.21 22.71
CA LYS A 249 25.14 -25.54 21.71
C LYS A 249 25.91 -26.81 22.08
N THR A 250 26.30 -26.96 23.34
CA THR A 250 27.01 -28.16 23.81
C THR A 250 26.17 -29.43 23.63
N LEU A 251 24.86 -29.35 23.85
CA LEU A 251 23.94 -30.47 23.63
C LEU A 251 23.76 -30.80 22.14
N ILE A 252 23.83 -29.79 21.26
CA ILE A 252 23.85 -29.98 19.80
C ILE A 252 25.16 -30.64 19.36
N ASP A 253 26.31 -30.13 19.83
CA ASP A 253 27.65 -30.65 19.51
C ASP A 253 27.81 -32.11 19.99
N LYS A 254 27.13 -32.50 21.08
CA LYS A 254 27.06 -33.88 21.60
C LYS A 254 26.11 -34.79 20.81
N GLY A 255 25.39 -34.28 19.81
CA GLY A 255 24.39 -35.04 19.05
C GLY A 255 23.15 -35.42 19.86
N ILE A 256 22.90 -34.76 20.99
CA ILE A 256 21.71 -34.98 21.82
C ILE A 256 20.53 -34.19 21.26
N LEU A 257 20.79 -32.94 20.86
CA LEU A 257 19.83 -32.08 20.17
C LEU A 257 20.20 -31.95 18.70
N GLU A 258 19.19 -31.86 17.84
CA GLU A 258 19.34 -31.55 16.42
C GLU A 258 18.82 -30.12 16.20
N GLU A 259 19.67 -29.23 15.70
CA GLU A 259 19.22 -27.89 15.29
C GLU A 259 18.72 -27.91 13.86
N PHE A 260 17.67 -27.15 13.61
CA PHE A 260 17.14 -26.91 12.28
C PHE A 260 16.53 -25.51 12.22
N HIS A 261 16.39 -25.00 11.00
CA HIS A 261 15.87 -23.66 10.77
C HIS A 261 14.47 -23.77 10.17
N ILE A 262 13.53 -23.02 10.71
CA ILE A 262 12.20 -22.85 10.13
C ILE A 262 12.09 -21.40 9.66
N GLN A 263 11.65 -21.20 8.42
CA GLN A 263 11.27 -19.89 7.93
C GLN A 263 10.02 -19.43 8.67
N THR A 264 10.12 -18.29 9.34
CA THR A 264 9.00 -17.68 10.07
C THR A 264 8.79 -16.27 9.58
N ASP A 265 7.53 -15.88 9.40
CA ASP A 265 7.19 -14.51 9.06
C ASP A 265 7.65 -13.54 10.15
N ARG A 266 7.89 -12.30 9.75
CA ARG A 266 8.26 -11.20 10.64
C ARG A 266 7.09 -10.75 11.50
N ILE A 267 5.87 -10.96 11.00
CA ILE A 267 4.62 -10.62 11.67
C ILE A 267 3.94 -11.90 12.13
N SER A 268 3.71 -12.01 13.43
CA SER A 268 2.96 -13.11 14.04
C SER A 268 1.93 -12.53 15.00
N TYR A 269 0.69 -13.00 14.91
CA TYR A 269 -0.33 -12.71 15.90
C TYR A 269 0.01 -13.43 17.21
N SER A 270 -0.14 -12.75 18.34
CA SER A 270 0.19 -13.27 19.69
C SER A 270 -0.97 -13.14 20.68
N GLY A 271 -2.19 -12.86 20.21
CA GLY A 271 -3.38 -12.73 21.08
C GLY A 271 -4.05 -14.08 21.35
N ASP A 272 -4.82 -14.13 22.44
CA ASP A 272 -5.73 -15.24 22.74
C ASP A 272 -6.97 -15.17 21.82
N ASP A 273 -7.46 -16.33 21.41
CA ASP A 273 -8.58 -16.44 20.47
C ASP A 273 -9.93 -15.93 21.04
N ASN A 274 -10.64 -15.20 20.18
CA ASN A 274 -12.10 -14.96 20.10
C ASN A 274 -12.77 -14.08 21.17
N GLU A 275 -13.03 -12.82 20.82
CA GLU A 275 -14.31 -12.18 21.20
C GLU A 275 -15.42 -12.72 20.29
N ASP A 276 -16.52 -13.20 20.88
CA ASP A 276 -17.69 -13.60 20.08
C ASP A 276 -18.20 -12.43 19.22
N SER A 277 -18.52 -12.76 17.97
CA SER A 277 -19.06 -11.81 17.01
C SER A 277 -20.35 -11.17 17.54
N LYS A 278 -20.38 -9.83 17.61
CA LYS A 278 -21.48 -9.10 18.24
C LYS A 278 -22.82 -9.36 17.55
N ASP A 279 -23.89 -9.38 18.35
CA ASP A 279 -25.24 -9.46 17.82
C ASP A 279 -25.58 -8.21 17.00
N LEU A 280 -26.07 -8.44 15.78
CA LEU A 280 -26.58 -7.38 14.92
C LEU A 280 -27.91 -6.85 15.46
N ASN A 281 -28.12 -5.53 15.40
CA ASN A 281 -29.43 -4.96 15.67
C ASN A 281 -30.42 -5.28 14.52
N GLU A 282 -31.71 -5.00 14.73
CA GLU A 282 -32.77 -5.30 13.75
C GLU A 282 -32.53 -4.65 12.38
N TYR A 283 -32.00 -3.42 12.34
CA TYR A 283 -31.69 -2.72 11.08
C TYR A 283 -30.51 -3.36 10.34
N GLN A 284 -29.49 -3.80 11.08
CA GLN A 284 -28.32 -4.48 10.52
C GLN A 284 -28.66 -5.90 10.04
N LYS A 285 -29.50 -6.64 10.77
CA LYS A 285 -30.01 -7.96 10.32
C LYS A 285 -30.79 -7.86 9.02
N ARG A 286 -31.67 -6.86 8.93
CA ARG A 286 -32.42 -6.57 7.71
C ARG A 286 -31.47 -6.21 6.56
N ALA A 287 -30.54 -5.29 6.79
CA ALA A 287 -29.55 -4.91 5.77
C ALA A 287 -28.70 -6.10 5.30
N LEU A 288 -28.25 -6.96 6.21
CA LEU A 288 -27.53 -8.19 5.87
C LEU A 288 -28.39 -9.10 4.97
N THR A 289 -29.66 -9.29 5.32
CA THR A 289 -30.60 -10.08 4.51
C THR A 289 -30.79 -9.48 3.12
N ASP A 290 -31.00 -8.16 3.04
CA ASP A 290 -31.18 -7.43 1.78
C ASP A 290 -29.91 -7.50 0.91
N ILE A 291 -28.71 -7.45 1.50
CA ILE A 291 -27.43 -7.64 0.80
C ILE A 291 -27.35 -9.05 0.20
N LEU A 292 -27.65 -10.08 1.00
CA LEU A 292 -27.61 -11.47 0.55
C LEU A 292 -28.62 -11.74 -0.57
N GLU A 293 -29.81 -11.13 -0.51
CA GLU A 293 -30.80 -11.20 -1.59
C GLU A 293 -30.30 -10.48 -2.83
N SER A 294 -29.75 -9.27 -2.67
CA SER A 294 -29.16 -8.51 -3.77
C SER A 294 -28.02 -9.28 -4.45
N PHE A 295 -27.20 -10.01 -3.71
CA PHE A 295 -26.13 -10.83 -4.27
C PHE A 295 -26.62 -12.02 -5.11
N LYS A 296 -27.90 -12.41 -5.04
CA LYS A 296 -28.45 -13.44 -5.94
C LYS A 296 -28.58 -12.94 -7.37
N THR A 297 -28.92 -11.67 -7.56
CA THR A 297 -29.20 -11.08 -8.87
C THR A 297 -28.09 -10.14 -9.35
N GLN A 298 -27.38 -9.50 -8.44
CA GLN A 298 -26.33 -8.52 -8.71
C GLN A 298 -24.97 -9.04 -8.24
N ASN A 299 -23.91 -8.64 -8.93
CA ASN A 299 -22.53 -8.94 -8.51
C ASN A 299 -21.95 -7.90 -7.56
N VAL A 300 -22.50 -6.69 -7.59
CA VAL A 300 -22.07 -5.56 -6.77
C VAL A 300 -23.28 -4.99 -6.03
N THR A 301 -23.12 -4.71 -4.75
CA THR A 301 -24.14 -4.07 -3.93
C THR A 301 -23.55 -2.88 -3.18
N LEU A 302 -24.22 -1.73 -3.27
CA LEU A 302 -23.90 -0.53 -2.52
C LEU A 302 -24.66 -0.53 -1.18
N LEU A 303 -23.93 -0.56 -0.08
CA LEU A 303 -24.44 -0.35 1.27
C LEU A 303 -24.30 1.13 1.65
N HIS A 304 -25.39 1.88 1.52
CA HIS A 304 -25.49 3.26 1.97
C HIS A 304 -25.99 3.30 3.42
N GLY A 305 -25.05 3.39 4.35
CA GLY A 305 -25.35 3.45 5.78
C GLY A 305 -24.82 4.73 6.41
N VAL A 306 -25.68 5.51 7.07
CA VAL A 306 -25.29 6.75 7.76
C VAL A 306 -24.13 6.52 8.73
N THR A 307 -23.35 7.57 9.05
CA THR A 307 -22.25 7.47 10.02
C THR A 307 -22.72 6.83 11.33
N SER A 308 -21.89 5.97 11.91
CA SER A 308 -22.23 5.20 13.11
C SER A 308 -23.43 4.26 12.97
N SER A 309 -23.83 3.84 11.77
CA SER A 309 -24.83 2.76 11.57
C SER A 309 -24.29 1.35 11.88
N GLY A 310 -22.98 1.22 12.10
CA GLY A 310 -22.32 -0.04 12.41
C GLY A 310 -22.11 -0.95 11.18
N LYS A 311 -21.85 -0.37 10.00
CA LYS A 311 -21.57 -1.11 8.75
C LYS A 311 -20.50 -2.20 8.93
N THR A 312 -19.48 -1.93 9.75
CA THR A 312 -18.38 -2.87 10.04
C THR A 312 -18.85 -4.21 10.59
N GLU A 313 -19.91 -4.25 11.42
CA GLU A 313 -20.41 -5.53 11.95
C GLU A 313 -21.07 -6.37 10.84
N ILE A 314 -21.70 -5.72 9.85
CA ILE A 314 -22.23 -6.40 8.67
C ILE A 314 -21.07 -6.98 7.83
N TYR A 315 -19.98 -6.23 7.68
CA TYR A 315 -18.78 -6.70 6.97
C TYR A 315 -18.19 -7.93 7.64
N VAL A 316 -18.08 -7.93 8.98
CA VAL A 316 -17.61 -9.07 9.76
C VAL A 316 -18.47 -10.31 9.49
N LYS A 317 -19.81 -10.20 9.54
CA LYS A 317 -20.72 -11.33 9.24
C LYS A 317 -20.58 -11.87 7.81
N LEU A 318 -20.40 -11.00 6.83
CA LEU A 318 -20.18 -11.42 5.43
C LEU A 318 -18.82 -12.11 5.24
N ILE A 319 -17.78 -11.61 5.92
CA ILE A 319 -16.46 -12.24 5.92
C ILE A 319 -16.53 -13.62 6.61
N GLU A 320 -17.18 -13.74 7.76
CA GLU A 320 -17.42 -15.02 8.45
C GLU A 320 -18.06 -16.04 7.50
N GLU A 321 -19.09 -15.64 6.74
CA GLU A 321 -19.75 -16.51 5.78
C GLU A 321 -18.80 -16.94 4.64
N ALA A 322 -18.01 -16.03 4.08
CA ALA A 322 -17.05 -16.34 3.03
C ALA A 322 -15.98 -17.34 3.51
N ILE A 323 -15.45 -17.11 4.72
CA ILE A 323 -14.42 -17.94 5.35
C ILE A 323 -14.98 -19.32 5.72
N SER A 324 -16.22 -19.40 6.19
CA SER A 324 -16.89 -20.68 6.48
C SER A 324 -17.03 -21.58 5.24
N LYS A 325 -17.05 -20.99 4.04
CA LYS A 325 -17.06 -21.69 2.75
C LYS A 325 -15.66 -22.00 2.22
N GLY A 326 -14.61 -21.78 3.01
CA GLY A 326 -13.22 -21.99 2.64
C GLY A 326 -12.70 -21.01 1.56
N LYS A 327 -13.32 -19.82 1.46
CA LYS A 327 -12.92 -18.77 0.52
C LYS A 327 -12.16 -17.66 1.22
N GLN A 328 -11.28 -16.99 0.47
CA GLN A 328 -10.58 -15.80 0.93
C GLN A 328 -11.47 -14.55 0.84
N ALA A 329 -11.22 -13.55 1.67
CA ALA A 329 -11.88 -12.25 1.61
C ALA A 329 -10.86 -11.11 1.50
N LEU A 330 -11.13 -10.15 0.62
CA LEU A 330 -10.37 -8.90 0.52
C LEU A 330 -11.22 -7.77 1.11
N TYR A 331 -10.71 -7.13 2.16
CA TYR A 331 -11.33 -5.95 2.77
C TYR A 331 -10.44 -4.73 2.54
N LEU A 332 -10.85 -3.90 1.57
CA LEU A 332 -10.21 -2.64 1.22
C LEU A 332 -10.70 -1.51 2.12
N LEU A 333 -9.72 -0.76 2.61
CA LEU A 333 -9.92 0.44 3.41
C LEU A 333 -9.08 1.59 2.83
N PRO A 334 -9.49 2.86 2.99
CA PRO A 334 -8.61 3.99 2.78
C PRO A 334 -7.35 3.85 3.63
N GLU A 335 -6.20 4.25 3.10
CA GLU A 335 -4.92 4.04 3.80
C GLU A 335 -4.87 4.73 5.18
N ILE A 336 -5.57 5.86 5.31
CA ILE A 336 -5.74 6.59 6.57
C ILE A 336 -6.66 5.87 7.58
N ALA A 337 -7.56 5.00 7.10
CA ALA A 337 -8.52 4.28 7.92
C ALA A 337 -7.95 2.95 8.47
N LEU A 338 -6.81 2.49 7.94
CA LEU A 338 -6.03 1.36 8.46
C LEU A 338 -5.33 1.73 9.79
N THR A 339 -6.14 2.08 10.78
CA THR A 339 -5.68 2.37 12.13
C THR A 339 -5.39 1.07 12.88
N THR A 340 -4.44 1.14 13.83
CA THR A 340 -4.15 0.01 14.73
C THR A 340 -5.39 -0.47 15.48
N GLN A 341 -6.33 0.44 15.80
CA GLN A 341 -7.58 0.11 16.46
C GLN A 341 -8.50 -0.77 15.60
N LEU A 342 -8.69 -0.43 14.32
CA LEU A 342 -9.52 -1.23 13.40
C LEU A 342 -8.88 -2.60 13.13
N VAL A 343 -7.57 -2.63 12.94
CA VAL A 343 -6.79 -3.85 12.78
C VAL A 343 -6.97 -4.77 13.99
N THR A 344 -6.71 -4.25 15.19
CA THR A 344 -6.82 -5.03 16.44
C THR A 344 -8.23 -5.58 16.61
N ARG A 345 -9.25 -4.77 16.33
CA ARG A 345 -10.65 -5.21 16.39
C ARG A 345 -10.95 -6.36 15.43
N LEU A 346 -10.46 -6.32 14.20
CA LEU A 346 -10.65 -7.40 13.23
C LEU A 346 -9.85 -8.64 13.60
N GLN A 347 -8.64 -8.47 14.13
CA GLN A 347 -7.85 -9.57 14.68
C GLN A 347 -8.53 -10.25 15.87
N ASN A 348 -9.25 -9.52 16.72
CA ASN A 348 -10.03 -10.13 17.80
C ASN A 348 -11.17 -11.03 17.29
N TYR A 349 -11.75 -10.70 16.12
CA TYR A 349 -12.82 -11.51 15.51
C TYR A 349 -12.29 -12.73 14.74
N PHE A 350 -11.14 -12.60 14.07
CA PHE A 350 -10.68 -13.58 13.10
C PHE A 350 -9.33 -14.23 13.43
N GLY A 351 -8.69 -13.79 14.52
CA GLY A 351 -7.42 -14.31 15.02
C GLY A 351 -6.29 -14.23 14.00
N GLU A 352 -5.55 -15.32 13.88
CA GLU A 352 -4.39 -15.44 12.99
C GLU A 352 -4.73 -15.39 11.50
N LYS A 353 -6.01 -15.47 11.10
CA LYS A 353 -6.43 -15.52 9.68
C LYS A 353 -6.26 -14.20 8.92
N VAL A 354 -6.03 -13.11 9.63
CA VAL A 354 -5.95 -11.75 9.08
C VAL A 354 -4.52 -11.40 8.69
N ALA A 355 -4.30 -11.18 7.39
CA ALA A 355 -3.09 -10.60 6.84
C ALA A 355 -3.30 -9.13 6.49
N MET A 356 -2.28 -8.30 6.75
CA MET A 356 -2.30 -6.88 6.42
C MET A 356 -1.44 -6.58 5.20
N PHE A 357 -1.89 -5.66 4.33
CA PHE A 357 -1.12 -5.24 3.18
C PHE A 357 -1.29 -3.74 2.86
N HIS A 358 -0.24 -2.95 3.07
CA HIS A 358 -0.22 -1.52 2.75
C HIS A 358 1.20 -0.98 2.58
N SER A 359 1.32 0.31 2.23
CA SER A 359 2.60 0.94 1.86
C SER A 359 3.64 0.97 2.99
N LYS A 360 3.20 1.15 4.24
CA LYS A 360 4.08 1.21 5.43
C LYS A 360 4.75 -0.14 5.78
N TYR A 361 4.36 -1.25 5.14
CA TYR A 361 5.00 -2.55 5.35
C TYR A 361 6.30 -2.62 4.57
N SER A 362 7.32 -3.21 5.18
CA SER A 362 8.60 -3.45 4.53
C SER A 362 8.45 -4.34 3.30
N SER A 363 9.40 -4.24 2.38
CA SER A 363 9.43 -5.10 1.19
C SER A 363 9.39 -6.58 1.54
N HIS A 364 10.00 -6.98 2.65
CA HIS A 364 10.06 -8.36 3.11
C HIS A 364 8.71 -8.84 3.68
N GLU A 365 8.03 -8.02 4.47
CA GLU A 365 6.69 -8.35 4.98
C GLU A 365 5.67 -8.45 3.84
N ARG A 366 5.77 -7.57 2.84
CA ARG A 366 4.92 -7.66 1.64
C ARG A 366 5.15 -8.94 0.84
N VAL A 367 6.40 -9.41 0.77
CA VAL A 367 6.74 -10.71 0.16
C VAL A 367 6.14 -11.88 0.95
N GLU A 368 6.23 -11.84 2.28
CA GLU A 368 5.65 -12.88 3.14
C GLU A 368 4.13 -12.96 2.95
N VAL A 369 3.43 -11.82 2.99
CA VAL A 369 1.98 -11.76 2.74
C VAL A 369 1.64 -12.24 1.32
N TRP A 370 2.43 -11.87 0.32
CA TRP A 370 2.24 -12.35 -1.06
C TRP A 370 2.27 -13.88 -1.13
N HIS A 371 3.28 -14.51 -0.55
CA HIS A 371 3.39 -15.98 -0.51
C HIS A 371 2.26 -16.61 0.29
N ASN A 372 1.89 -16.03 1.43
CA ASN A 372 0.79 -16.56 2.25
C ASN A 372 -0.54 -16.54 1.48
N VAL A 373 -0.82 -15.47 0.73
CA VAL A 373 -2.04 -15.37 -0.10
C VAL A 373 -1.98 -16.33 -1.29
N LEU A 374 -0.83 -16.42 -1.97
CA LEU A 374 -0.59 -17.30 -3.12
C LEU A 374 -0.78 -18.78 -2.75
N ASN A 375 -0.21 -19.20 -1.62
CA ASN A 375 -0.26 -20.57 -1.13
C ASN A 375 -1.56 -20.89 -0.38
N ASN A 376 -2.49 -19.93 -0.27
CA ASN A 376 -3.74 -20.06 0.46
C ASN A 376 -3.55 -20.48 1.93
N GLU A 377 -2.56 -19.90 2.60
CA GLU A 377 -2.24 -20.21 4.00
C GLU A 377 -3.37 -19.80 4.94
N ALA A 378 -3.55 -20.55 6.04
CA ALA A 378 -4.60 -20.27 7.03
C ALA A 378 -4.50 -18.86 7.62
N LYS A 379 -3.28 -18.32 7.73
CA LYS A 379 -2.98 -16.98 8.25
C LYS A 379 -3.23 -15.81 7.28
N ALA A 380 -3.68 -16.10 6.05
CA ALA A 380 -3.94 -15.10 5.01
C ALA A 380 -5.26 -15.36 4.27
N GLN A 381 -6.27 -15.81 5.02
CA GLN A 381 -7.62 -16.01 4.49
C GLN A 381 -8.38 -14.68 4.39
N ILE A 382 -8.06 -13.71 5.24
CA ILE A 382 -8.64 -12.37 5.20
C ILE A 382 -7.51 -11.39 4.95
N VAL A 383 -7.55 -10.66 3.85
CA VAL A 383 -6.60 -9.59 3.57
C VAL A 383 -7.25 -8.26 3.89
N LEU A 384 -6.73 -7.61 4.91
CA LEU A 384 -7.03 -6.21 5.22
C LEU A 384 -5.98 -5.33 4.55
N GLY A 385 -6.39 -4.43 3.66
CA GLY A 385 -5.37 -3.63 3.00
C GLY A 385 -5.84 -2.40 2.26
N ALA A 386 -4.85 -1.64 1.82
CA ALA A 386 -5.06 -0.42 1.06
C ALA A 386 -5.25 -0.74 -0.44
N ARG A 387 -5.33 0.30 -1.25
CA ARG A 387 -5.49 0.25 -2.71
C ARG A 387 -4.62 -0.78 -3.44
N SER A 388 -3.36 -0.98 -3.04
CA SER A 388 -2.42 -1.90 -3.70
C SER A 388 -2.75 -3.39 -3.48
N SER A 389 -3.63 -3.72 -2.54
CA SER A 389 -4.00 -5.11 -2.20
C SER A 389 -4.79 -5.79 -3.30
N ILE A 390 -5.36 -5.03 -4.25
CA ILE A 390 -6.02 -5.59 -5.44
C ILE A 390 -5.08 -6.44 -6.30
N PHE A 391 -3.77 -6.24 -6.16
CA PHE A 391 -2.77 -6.94 -6.95
C PHE A 391 -2.35 -8.28 -6.35
N LEU A 392 -2.83 -8.63 -5.15
CA LEU A 392 -2.40 -9.84 -4.46
C LEU A 392 -2.86 -11.13 -5.18
N PRO A 393 -2.08 -12.22 -5.05
CA PRO A 393 -2.29 -13.47 -5.77
C PRO A 393 -3.36 -14.35 -5.12
N PHE A 394 -4.60 -13.85 -5.04
CA PHE A 394 -5.69 -14.64 -4.49
C PHE A 394 -5.88 -15.96 -5.27
N SER A 395 -6.14 -17.04 -4.54
CA SER A 395 -6.37 -18.37 -5.12
C SER A 395 -7.85 -18.72 -5.15
N ASN A 396 -8.59 -18.32 -4.11
CA ASN A 396 -10.02 -18.63 -3.96
C ASN A 396 -10.79 -17.44 -3.35
N LEU A 397 -10.72 -16.27 -3.99
CA LEU A 397 -11.40 -15.07 -3.53
C LEU A 397 -12.93 -15.25 -3.59
N GLY A 398 -13.60 -15.05 -2.44
CA GLY A 398 -15.04 -15.24 -2.28
C GLY A 398 -15.83 -13.97 -2.00
N LEU A 399 -15.15 -12.92 -1.54
CA LEU A 399 -15.78 -11.66 -1.19
C LEU A 399 -14.76 -10.52 -1.31
N VAL A 400 -15.20 -9.41 -1.89
CA VAL A 400 -14.50 -8.13 -1.86
C VAL A 400 -15.37 -7.12 -1.14
N ILE A 401 -14.83 -6.44 -0.14
CA ILE A 401 -15.47 -5.30 0.53
C ILE A 401 -14.61 -4.08 0.29
N VAL A 402 -15.22 -2.98 -0.14
CA VAL A 402 -14.57 -1.67 -0.26
C VAL A 402 -15.25 -0.72 0.71
N ASP A 403 -14.61 -0.42 1.83
CA ASP A 403 -15.12 0.57 2.78
C ASP A 403 -14.87 1.99 2.29
N GLU A 404 -15.70 2.92 2.74
CA GLU A 404 -15.66 4.33 2.37
C GLU A 404 -15.34 4.51 0.88
N GLU A 405 -16.08 3.81 0.01
CA GLU A 405 -15.77 3.66 -1.43
C GLU A 405 -15.67 4.99 -2.20
N HIS A 406 -16.23 6.06 -1.64
CA HIS A 406 -16.20 7.42 -2.17
C HIS A 406 -14.84 8.12 -1.98
N GLU A 407 -13.96 7.55 -1.16
CA GLU A 407 -12.73 8.17 -0.74
C GLU A 407 -11.69 8.21 -1.89
N SER A 408 -11.05 9.37 -2.04
CA SER A 408 -10.19 9.67 -3.19
C SER A 408 -8.83 8.97 -3.22
N SER A 409 -8.31 8.49 -2.08
CA SER A 409 -7.04 7.76 -1.99
C SER A 409 -7.08 6.43 -2.74
N TYR A 410 -8.27 5.88 -3.01
CA TYR A 410 -8.42 4.74 -3.91
C TYR A 410 -7.99 5.03 -5.35
N LYS A 411 -7.90 6.30 -5.76
CA LYS A 411 -7.32 6.69 -7.05
C LYS A 411 -5.79 6.81 -6.93
N GLN A 412 -5.09 6.04 -7.76
CA GLN A 412 -3.66 6.22 -8.01
C GLN A 412 -3.48 7.33 -9.05
N PHE A 413 -2.68 8.35 -8.71
CA PHE A 413 -2.40 9.49 -9.60
C PHE A 413 -1.06 9.33 -10.31
N ASP A 414 0.04 9.17 -9.57
CA ASP A 414 1.38 8.96 -10.12
C ASP A 414 2.22 8.08 -9.19
N PRO A 415 3.13 7.23 -9.72
CA PRO A 415 3.33 6.94 -11.15
C PRO A 415 2.21 6.04 -11.73
N SER A 416 2.25 5.79 -13.05
CA SER A 416 1.44 4.76 -13.73
C SER A 416 1.56 3.40 -13.02
N PRO A 417 0.51 2.57 -13.01
CA PRO A 417 -0.82 2.77 -13.60
C PRO A 417 -1.68 3.75 -12.79
N ARG A 418 -2.44 4.62 -13.46
CA ARG A 418 -3.37 5.58 -12.81
C ARG A 418 -4.73 4.95 -12.51
N TYR A 419 -4.74 3.77 -11.90
CA TYR A 419 -5.95 2.98 -11.68
C TYR A 419 -6.81 3.52 -10.53
N HIS A 420 -8.10 3.15 -10.52
CA HIS A 420 -8.98 3.34 -9.38
C HIS A 420 -9.22 1.99 -8.70
N ALA A 421 -8.81 1.85 -7.43
CA ALA A 421 -8.83 0.57 -6.73
C ALA A 421 -10.23 -0.01 -6.58
N ARG A 422 -11.26 0.81 -6.28
CA ARG A 422 -12.67 0.36 -6.26
C ARG A 422 -13.06 -0.35 -7.56
N ASP A 423 -12.84 0.29 -8.71
CA ASP A 423 -13.25 -0.24 -10.01
C ASP A 423 -12.44 -1.49 -10.36
N ALA A 424 -11.13 -1.46 -10.10
CA ALA A 424 -10.26 -2.62 -10.30
C ALA A 424 -10.62 -3.78 -9.37
N ALA A 425 -11.10 -3.52 -8.16
CA ALA A 425 -11.56 -4.54 -7.22
C ALA A 425 -12.89 -5.18 -7.66
N ILE A 426 -13.79 -4.43 -8.29
CA ILE A 426 -15.00 -4.98 -8.92
C ILE A 426 -14.63 -5.92 -10.07
N VAL A 427 -13.67 -5.53 -10.90
CA VAL A 427 -13.20 -6.39 -11.99
C VAL A 427 -12.48 -7.63 -11.46
N LEU A 428 -11.63 -7.47 -10.43
CA LEU A 428 -11.00 -8.60 -9.74
C LEU A 428 -12.05 -9.58 -9.23
N ALA A 429 -13.08 -9.10 -8.53
CA ALA A 429 -14.17 -9.93 -8.03
C ALA A 429 -14.89 -10.68 -9.17
N SER A 430 -15.11 -10.02 -10.31
CA SER A 430 -15.71 -10.66 -11.49
C SER A 430 -14.82 -11.78 -12.05
N LEU A 431 -13.50 -11.64 -12.06
CA LEU A 431 -12.57 -12.69 -12.51
C LEU A 431 -12.63 -13.93 -11.61
N PHE A 432 -12.92 -13.76 -10.33
CA PHE A 432 -13.12 -14.85 -9.36
C PHE A 432 -14.59 -15.30 -9.23
N ASN A 433 -15.52 -14.72 -10.00
CA ASN A 433 -16.96 -14.93 -9.86
C ASN A 433 -17.46 -14.72 -8.41
N CYS A 434 -16.90 -13.75 -7.72
CA CYS A 434 -17.24 -13.42 -6.34
C CYS A 434 -18.02 -12.10 -6.25
N LYS A 435 -18.56 -11.81 -5.06
CA LYS A 435 -19.41 -10.62 -4.83
C LYS A 435 -18.59 -9.46 -4.30
N THR A 436 -19.04 -8.25 -4.63
CA THR A 436 -18.45 -7.00 -4.13
C THR A 436 -19.46 -6.21 -3.33
N LEU A 437 -19.09 -5.82 -2.11
CA LEU A 437 -19.83 -4.87 -1.30
C LEU A 437 -19.10 -3.52 -1.30
N LEU A 438 -19.81 -2.47 -1.69
CA LEU A 438 -19.33 -1.09 -1.58
C LEU A 438 -19.97 -0.43 -0.36
N GLY A 439 -19.16 -0.03 0.61
CA GLY A 439 -19.61 0.61 1.84
C GLY A 439 -19.41 2.11 1.80
N SER A 440 -20.45 2.89 2.13
CA SER A 440 -20.28 4.33 2.29
C SER A 440 -21.40 4.97 3.12
N ALA A 441 -21.07 6.01 3.88
CA ALA A 441 -22.07 6.93 4.41
C ALA A 441 -22.45 8.03 3.42
N THR A 442 -21.55 8.33 2.48
CA THR A 442 -21.71 9.34 1.44
C THR A 442 -21.28 8.73 0.11
N PRO A 443 -22.12 7.88 -0.51
CA PRO A 443 -21.75 7.18 -1.74
C PRO A 443 -21.26 8.12 -2.83
N SER A 444 -20.30 7.65 -3.63
CA SER A 444 -19.82 8.37 -4.80
C SER A 444 -20.94 8.52 -5.83
N LEU A 445 -20.89 9.59 -6.60
CA LEU A 445 -21.88 9.83 -7.65
C LEU A 445 -21.87 8.71 -8.69
N GLU A 446 -20.70 8.16 -9.02
CA GLU A 446 -20.52 7.06 -9.95
C GLU A 446 -21.17 5.77 -9.42
N SER A 447 -20.97 5.44 -8.15
CA SER A 447 -21.58 4.27 -7.52
C SER A 447 -23.11 4.41 -7.46
N TYR A 448 -23.61 5.59 -7.11
CA TYR A 448 -25.04 5.87 -7.08
C TYR A 448 -25.66 5.85 -8.49
N TYR A 449 -24.96 6.37 -9.48
CA TYR A 449 -25.39 6.32 -10.88
C TYR A 449 -25.48 4.87 -11.39
N ASN A 450 -24.52 4.00 -11.05
CA ASN A 450 -24.58 2.58 -11.43
C ASN A 450 -25.75 1.84 -10.75
N VAL A 451 -26.14 2.24 -9.54
CA VAL A 451 -27.40 1.77 -8.91
C VAL A 451 -28.61 2.22 -9.71
N GLN A 452 -28.69 3.48 -10.13
CA GLN A 452 -29.80 3.99 -10.94
C GLN A 452 -29.91 3.27 -12.30
N GLN A 453 -28.77 2.87 -12.86
CA GLN A 453 -28.69 2.07 -14.09
C GLN A 453 -28.90 0.55 -13.85
N GLU A 454 -29.29 0.14 -12.65
CA GLU A 454 -29.54 -1.26 -12.26
C GLU A 454 -28.32 -2.20 -12.41
N LYS A 455 -27.11 -1.63 -12.50
CA LYS A 455 -25.86 -2.40 -12.55
C LYS A 455 -25.44 -2.89 -11.17
N TYR A 456 -25.76 -2.10 -10.13
CA TYR A 456 -25.47 -2.41 -8.73
C TYR A 456 -26.78 -2.53 -7.96
N GLY A 457 -26.82 -3.41 -6.95
CA GLY A 457 -27.88 -3.38 -5.94
C GLY A 457 -27.69 -2.22 -4.95
N LEU A 458 -28.75 -1.83 -4.26
CA LEU A 458 -28.72 -0.81 -3.21
C LEU A 458 -29.35 -1.34 -1.93
N VAL A 459 -28.65 -1.18 -0.82
CA VAL A 459 -29.14 -1.44 0.53
C VAL A 459 -28.88 -0.21 1.39
N GLN A 460 -29.87 0.20 2.18
CA GLN A 460 -29.81 1.44 2.94
C GLN A 460 -30.01 1.21 4.44
N ILE A 461 -29.19 1.90 5.26
CA ILE A 461 -29.36 1.99 6.70
C ILE A 461 -29.44 3.46 7.07
N THR A 462 -30.65 3.94 7.33
CA THR A 462 -30.93 5.35 7.61
C THR A 462 -30.81 5.73 9.09
N LYS A 463 -30.70 4.75 9.98
CA LYS A 463 -30.61 4.98 11.43
C LYS A 463 -29.19 4.77 11.96
N ARG A 464 -28.76 5.65 12.87
CA ARG A 464 -27.51 5.49 13.63
C ARG A 464 -27.68 4.41 14.69
N TYR A 465 -26.58 3.71 15.00
CA TYR A 465 -26.49 2.82 16.15
C TYR A 465 -26.75 3.62 17.44
N ASN A 466 -27.49 3.05 18.39
CA ASN A 466 -27.92 3.68 19.65
C ASN A 466 -28.80 4.94 19.50
N GLU A 467 -29.52 5.12 18.39
CA GLU A 467 -30.48 6.23 18.20
C GLU A 467 -29.90 7.64 18.38
N VAL A 468 -28.59 7.82 18.14
CA VAL A 468 -27.95 9.14 18.20
C VAL A 468 -28.61 10.09 17.19
N LEU A 469 -29.11 11.23 17.68
CA LEU A 469 -29.76 12.25 16.86
C LEU A 469 -28.77 12.90 15.87
N MET A 470 -29.31 13.41 14.77
CA MET A 470 -28.55 14.25 13.84
C MET A 470 -28.27 15.61 14.50
N PRO A 471 -27.12 16.25 14.20
CA PRO A 471 -26.86 17.60 14.70
C PRO A 471 -27.89 18.59 14.14
N GLU A 472 -28.18 19.64 14.90
CA GLU A 472 -28.94 20.78 14.41
C GLU A 472 -28.13 21.51 13.33
N MET A 473 -28.80 21.89 12.24
CA MET A 473 -28.17 22.60 11.12
C MET A 473 -28.83 23.97 10.95
N GLU A 474 -28.06 25.03 11.18
CA GLU A 474 -28.50 26.41 10.97
C GLU A 474 -27.83 27.01 9.71
N LEU A 475 -28.64 27.57 8.81
CA LEU A 475 -28.14 28.26 7.61
C LEU A 475 -28.09 29.77 7.86
N VAL A 476 -26.89 30.34 7.84
CA VAL A 476 -26.68 31.79 8.04
C VAL A 476 -26.53 32.51 6.69
N ASP A 477 -27.41 33.47 6.40
CA ASP A 477 -27.32 34.31 5.19
C ASP A 477 -26.23 35.40 5.34
N ILE A 478 -25.03 35.10 4.85
CA ILE A 478 -23.88 36.01 4.87
C ILE A 478 -24.16 37.32 4.12
N LYS A 479 -25.02 37.33 3.10
CA LYS A 479 -25.34 38.53 2.32
C LYS A 479 -26.07 39.57 3.16
N ASP A 480 -27.04 39.14 3.97
CA ASP A 480 -27.72 40.03 4.92
C ASP A 480 -26.76 40.54 5.99
N LYS A 481 -25.88 39.68 6.51
CA LYS A 481 -24.89 40.05 7.54
C LYS A 481 -23.93 41.12 7.05
N HIS A 482 -23.42 41.03 5.82
CA HIS A 482 -22.61 42.10 5.23
C HIS A 482 -23.40 43.40 5.10
N LYS A 483 -24.62 43.35 4.55
CA LYS A 483 -25.46 44.54 4.35
C LYS A 483 -25.75 45.28 5.66
N ARG A 484 -25.95 44.55 6.75
CA ARG A 484 -26.22 45.10 8.09
C ARG A 484 -24.95 45.40 8.90
N LYS A 485 -23.75 45.21 8.32
CA LYS A 485 -22.45 45.37 9.00
C LYS A 485 -22.33 44.51 10.27
N ARG A 486 -22.77 43.26 10.20
CA ARG A 486 -22.74 42.25 11.28
C ARG A 486 -21.75 41.11 11.02
N MET A 487 -20.68 41.42 10.28
CA MET A 487 -19.56 40.51 10.04
C MET A 487 -18.34 41.06 10.77
N GLN A 488 -17.53 40.18 11.35
CA GLN A 488 -16.23 40.51 11.92
C GLN A 488 -15.19 39.63 11.24
N GLY A 489 -14.36 40.23 10.38
CA GLY A 489 -13.56 39.47 9.42
C GLY A 489 -14.47 38.59 8.55
N HIS A 490 -14.19 37.29 8.54
CA HIS A 490 -14.96 36.27 7.80
C HIS A 490 -16.05 35.60 8.64
N PHE A 491 -16.22 35.99 9.91
CA PHE A 491 -17.16 35.37 10.83
C PHE A 491 -18.44 36.21 10.95
N SER A 492 -19.60 35.55 10.88
CA SER A 492 -20.88 36.20 11.17
C SER A 492 -21.07 36.35 12.68
N ASP A 493 -21.83 37.36 13.10
CA ASP A 493 -22.29 37.53 14.48
C ASP A 493 -22.82 36.22 15.09
N ARG A 494 -23.64 35.48 14.34
CA ARG A 494 -24.22 34.21 14.77
C ARG A 494 -23.18 33.10 14.96
N LEU A 495 -22.21 32.99 14.04
CA LEU A 495 -21.15 32.00 14.17
C LEU A 495 -20.26 32.30 15.39
N ILE A 496 -19.95 33.58 15.64
CA ILE A 496 -19.17 33.99 16.82
C ILE A 496 -19.91 33.66 18.11
N GLU A 497 -21.22 33.90 18.17
CA GLU A 497 -22.07 33.56 19.31
C GLU A 497 -21.98 32.05 19.63
N GLU A 498 -22.28 31.19 18.65
CA GLU A 498 -22.22 29.73 18.81
C GLU A 498 -20.82 29.21 19.15
N MET A 499 -19.78 29.79 18.56
CA MET A 499 -18.40 29.47 18.91
C MET A 499 -18.07 29.86 20.36
N THR A 500 -18.58 31.01 20.81
CA THR A 500 -18.35 31.48 22.19
C THR A 500 -19.02 30.56 23.19
N GLU A 501 -20.27 30.16 22.96
CA GLU A 501 -21.00 29.22 23.81
C GLU A 501 -20.30 27.86 23.87
N ALA A 502 -19.94 27.29 22.71
CA ALA A 502 -19.23 26.01 22.66
C ALA A 502 -17.89 26.05 23.43
N LEU A 503 -17.13 27.14 23.34
CA LEU A 503 -15.88 27.29 24.08
C LEU A 503 -16.10 27.49 25.59
N GLN A 504 -17.16 28.19 25.99
CA GLN A 504 -17.52 28.37 27.40
C GLN A 504 -17.92 27.05 28.06
N ASP A 505 -18.59 26.17 27.31
CA ASP A 505 -18.95 24.82 27.75
C ASP A 505 -17.77 23.83 27.71
N GLY A 506 -16.59 24.29 27.30
CA GLY A 506 -15.38 23.46 27.22
C GLY A 506 -15.38 22.48 26.04
N HIS A 507 -16.20 22.72 25.03
CA HIS A 507 -16.22 21.93 23.80
C HIS A 507 -15.14 22.38 22.81
N GLN A 508 -14.92 21.56 21.78
CA GLN A 508 -13.99 21.84 20.67
C GLN A 508 -14.78 22.22 19.41
N ILE A 509 -14.20 23.11 18.62
CA ILE A 509 -14.79 23.60 17.37
C ILE A 509 -13.91 23.19 16.21
N ILE A 510 -14.55 22.74 15.12
CA ILE A 510 -13.89 22.47 13.85
C ILE A 510 -14.48 23.41 12.80
N LEU A 511 -13.63 24.20 12.17
CA LEU A 511 -13.99 25.09 11.06
C LEU A 511 -13.47 24.49 9.76
N PHE A 512 -14.37 24.26 8.80
CA PHE A 512 -14.00 23.74 7.48
C PHE A 512 -13.88 24.88 6.46
N GLN A 513 -12.77 24.91 5.72
CA GLN A 513 -12.60 25.78 4.57
C GLN A 513 -12.01 25.00 3.39
N ASN A 514 -12.60 25.14 2.21
CA ASN A 514 -12.34 24.28 1.05
C ASN A 514 -10.97 24.53 0.36
N ARG A 515 -10.17 25.51 0.81
CA ARG A 515 -8.92 25.90 0.15
C ARG A 515 -7.83 26.34 1.13
N ARG A 516 -6.58 26.02 0.77
CA ARG A 516 -5.36 26.34 1.52
C ARG A 516 -4.98 27.82 1.47
N GLY A 517 -5.19 28.48 0.32
CA GLY A 517 -4.68 29.85 0.06
C GLY A 517 -5.64 30.75 -0.73
N PHE A 518 -5.17 31.97 -1.00
CA PHE A 518 -5.88 33.02 -1.75
C PHE A 518 -5.96 32.68 -3.24
N SER A 519 -6.97 31.92 -3.67
CA SER A 519 -7.30 31.83 -5.10
C SER A 519 -8.65 32.49 -5.30
N PRO A 520 -8.65 33.79 -5.63
CA PRO A 520 -9.86 34.57 -5.59
C PRO A 520 -10.63 34.41 -6.89
N ILE A 521 -11.86 33.98 -6.75
CA ILE A 521 -12.89 34.36 -7.71
C ILE A 521 -13.16 35.84 -7.44
N VAL A 522 -13.32 36.62 -8.50
CA VAL A 522 -13.73 38.03 -8.33
C VAL A 522 -15.23 38.07 -8.17
N GLU A 523 -15.71 38.76 -7.14
CA GLU A 523 -17.13 38.99 -6.90
C GLU A 523 -17.37 40.47 -6.60
N CYS A 524 -18.48 41.01 -7.09
CA CYS A 524 -18.92 42.34 -6.68
C CYS A 524 -19.59 42.28 -5.30
N ASN A 525 -19.06 43.01 -4.33
CA ASN A 525 -19.63 43.08 -2.97
C ASN A 525 -21.03 43.72 -2.92
N THR A 526 -21.39 44.51 -3.94
CA THR A 526 -22.70 45.17 -4.02
C THR A 526 -23.80 44.26 -4.55
N CYS A 527 -23.54 43.49 -5.62
CA CYS A 527 -24.59 42.71 -6.31
C CYS A 527 -24.35 41.19 -6.35
N GLY A 528 -23.16 40.71 -5.95
CA GLY A 528 -22.76 39.30 -5.98
C GLY A 528 -22.39 38.78 -7.37
N HIS A 529 -22.28 39.65 -8.38
CA HIS A 529 -21.90 39.22 -9.72
C HIS A 529 -20.41 38.84 -9.77
N SER A 530 -20.13 37.65 -10.29
CA SER A 530 -18.78 37.18 -10.60
C SER A 530 -18.55 37.19 -12.12
N PRO A 531 -17.41 37.71 -12.62
CA PRO A 531 -17.10 37.72 -14.05
C PRO A 531 -17.11 36.29 -14.63
N GLN A 532 -17.98 36.07 -15.61
CA GLN A 532 -18.16 34.77 -16.27
C GLN A 532 -17.33 34.68 -17.57
N CYS A 533 -16.94 33.47 -17.92
CA CYS A 533 -16.32 33.18 -19.20
C CYS A 533 -17.39 33.21 -20.31
N PRO A 534 -17.23 34.02 -21.38
CA PRO A 534 -18.19 34.09 -22.48
C PRO A 534 -18.30 32.79 -23.29
N ASN A 535 -17.32 31.88 -23.16
CA ASN A 535 -17.25 30.63 -23.92
C ASN A 535 -17.74 29.40 -23.13
N CYS A 536 -17.79 29.48 -21.80
CA CYS A 536 -17.96 28.28 -20.94
C CYS A 536 -18.98 28.45 -19.82
N ASP A 537 -19.52 29.66 -19.61
CA ASP A 537 -20.49 29.94 -18.53
C ASP A 537 -19.98 29.54 -17.12
N VAL A 538 -18.66 29.73 -16.91
CA VAL A 538 -17.98 29.48 -15.62
C VAL A 538 -17.26 30.74 -15.15
N SER A 539 -17.17 30.92 -13.83
CA SER A 539 -16.48 32.06 -13.24
C SER A 539 -15.00 32.08 -13.59
N LEU A 540 -14.48 33.27 -13.91
CA LEU A 540 -13.06 33.49 -14.19
C LEU A 540 -12.26 33.52 -12.88
N THR A 541 -11.08 32.89 -12.89
CA THR A 541 -10.13 32.91 -11.76
C THR A 541 -9.18 34.10 -11.92
N TYR A 542 -8.93 34.86 -10.85
CA TYR A 542 -7.98 35.97 -10.89
C TYR A 542 -6.55 35.49 -10.63
N HIS A 543 -5.66 35.82 -11.58
CA HIS A 543 -4.22 35.54 -11.52
C HIS A 543 -3.48 36.83 -11.15
N GLN A 544 -3.22 37.02 -9.85
CA GLN A 544 -2.69 38.28 -9.30
C GLN A 544 -1.35 38.72 -9.93
N TYR A 545 -0.42 37.78 -10.17
CA TYR A 545 0.89 38.09 -10.78
C TYR A 545 0.79 38.70 -12.18
N LYS A 546 -0.22 38.30 -12.96
CA LYS A 546 -0.45 38.79 -14.33
C LYS A 546 -1.56 39.85 -14.38
N ASN A 547 -2.24 40.08 -13.26
CA ASN A 547 -3.39 40.95 -13.13
C ASN A 547 -4.49 40.66 -14.18
N GLU A 548 -4.77 39.37 -14.42
CA GLU A 548 -5.72 38.90 -15.42
C GLU A 548 -6.78 37.96 -14.83
N LEU A 549 -7.96 37.95 -15.44
CA LEU A 549 -9.01 36.97 -15.22
C LEU A 549 -8.88 35.86 -16.25
N ARG A 550 -8.82 34.60 -15.83
CA ARG A 550 -8.59 33.45 -16.71
C ARG A 550 -9.60 32.33 -16.49
N CYS A 551 -10.09 31.79 -17.59
CA CYS A 551 -10.87 30.56 -17.63
C CYS A 551 -9.93 29.36 -17.74
N HIS A 552 -10.04 28.42 -16.80
CA HIS A 552 -9.24 27.18 -16.82
C HIS A 552 -9.84 26.09 -17.72
N TYR A 553 -11.06 26.28 -18.25
CA TYR A 553 -11.72 25.34 -19.15
C TYR A 553 -11.34 25.58 -20.61
N CYS A 554 -11.51 26.81 -21.13
CA CYS A 554 -11.20 27.13 -22.54
C CYS A 554 -9.95 28.00 -22.73
N GLY A 555 -9.30 28.43 -21.65
CA GLY A 555 -8.12 29.29 -21.73
C GLY A 555 -8.41 30.76 -22.06
N TYR A 556 -9.69 31.17 -22.20
CA TYR A 556 -10.07 32.58 -22.33
C TYR A 556 -9.47 33.40 -21.20
N TYR A 557 -8.93 34.57 -21.53
CA TYR A 557 -8.43 35.51 -20.54
C TYR A 557 -8.85 36.92 -20.89
N THR A 558 -8.99 37.75 -19.86
CA THR A 558 -9.28 39.18 -19.97
C THR A 558 -8.56 39.92 -18.85
N ALA A 559 -8.36 41.23 -19.02
CA ALA A 559 -7.79 42.05 -17.96
C ALA A 559 -8.74 42.10 -16.75
N MET A 560 -8.19 42.30 -15.55
CA MET A 560 -9.00 42.55 -14.36
C MET A 560 -9.91 43.75 -14.55
N LEU A 561 -11.21 43.56 -14.30
CA LEU A 561 -12.22 44.61 -14.46
C LEU A 561 -12.09 45.63 -13.32
N LYS A 562 -12.28 46.92 -13.66
CA LYS A 562 -12.30 48.01 -12.66
C LYS A 562 -13.69 48.27 -12.10
N THR A 563 -14.72 47.86 -12.82
CA THR A 563 -16.13 48.04 -12.46
C THR A 563 -16.90 46.77 -12.75
N CYS A 564 -17.91 46.49 -11.94
CA CYS A 564 -18.78 45.34 -12.12
C CYS A 564 -19.65 45.51 -13.38
N MET A 565 -19.64 44.51 -14.27
CA MET A 565 -20.43 44.52 -15.51
C MET A 565 -21.95 44.50 -15.27
N ALA A 566 -22.40 43.99 -14.12
CA ALA A 566 -23.82 43.90 -13.79
C ALA A 566 -24.42 45.19 -13.17
N CYS A 567 -23.71 45.84 -12.23
CA CYS A 567 -24.25 46.99 -11.47
C CYS A 567 -23.41 48.27 -11.57
N GLY A 568 -22.27 48.24 -12.25
CA GLY A 568 -21.36 49.39 -12.39
C GLY A 568 -20.55 49.75 -11.14
N SER A 569 -20.73 49.04 -10.02
CA SER A 569 -19.98 49.27 -8.78
C SER A 569 -18.47 49.06 -8.98
N VAL A 570 -17.66 49.86 -8.29
CA VAL A 570 -16.19 49.69 -8.21
C VAL A 570 -15.78 48.71 -7.10
N GLU A 571 -16.73 48.24 -6.29
CA GLU A 571 -16.50 47.28 -5.20
C GLU A 571 -16.38 45.84 -5.73
N LEU A 572 -15.38 45.61 -6.58
CA LEU A 572 -14.95 44.28 -6.97
C LEU A 572 -13.88 43.81 -6.00
N ASP A 573 -14.09 42.65 -5.41
CA ASP A 573 -13.18 42.08 -4.44
C ASP A 573 -12.81 40.65 -4.80
N ASN A 574 -11.65 40.25 -4.30
CA ASN A 574 -11.08 38.95 -4.45
C ASN A 574 -11.69 38.03 -3.39
N LYS A 575 -12.76 37.32 -3.73
CA LYS A 575 -13.37 36.32 -2.84
C LYS A 575 -12.54 35.05 -2.83
N GLY A 576 -11.83 34.86 -1.74
CA GLY A 576 -11.11 33.63 -1.43
C GLY A 576 -10.13 33.85 -0.30
N PHE A 577 -10.49 33.40 0.90
CA PHE A 577 -9.61 33.36 2.06
C PHE A 577 -9.23 31.91 2.34
N GLY A 578 -7.96 31.66 2.62
CA GLY A 578 -7.45 30.33 2.96
C GLY A 578 -7.65 30.00 4.43
N THR A 579 -7.34 28.76 4.80
CA THR A 579 -7.29 28.30 6.20
C THR A 579 -6.35 29.17 7.06
N GLU A 580 -5.29 29.74 6.47
CA GLU A 580 -4.37 30.68 7.14
C GLU A 580 -5.06 31.94 7.65
N GLN A 581 -5.96 32.51 6.86
CA GLN A 581 -6.66 33.72 7.25
C GLN A 581 -7.71 33.42 8.32
N VAL A 582 -8.37 32.25 8.23
CA VAL A 582 -9.29 31.77 9.27
C VAL A 582 -8.56 31.59 10.60
N GLU A 583 -7.36 31.00 10.59
CA GLU A 583 -6.54 30.79 11.78
C GLU A 583 -6.16 32.12 12.45
N GLN A 584 -5.68 33.10 11.67
CA GLN A 584 -5.31 34.42 12.19
C GLN A 584 -6.50 35.16 12.80
N GLU A 585 -7.63 35.18 12.09
CA GLU A 585 -8.84 35.85 12.56
C GLU A 585 -9.46 35.14 13.78
N ALA A 586 -9.48 33.80 13.80
CA ALA A 586 -9.95 33.03 14.95
C ALA A 586 -9.06 33.26 16.20
N THR A 587 -7.74 33.32 16.02
CA THR A 587 -6.80 33.61 17.11
C THR A 587 -7.00 35.02 17.68
N ALA A 588 -7.31 35.99 16.81
CA ALA A 588 -7.62 37.35 17.24
C ALA A 588 -8.98 37.44 17.97
N LEU A 589 -9.98 36.65 17.56
CA LEU A 589 -11.30 36.59 18.20
C LEU A 589 -11.28 35.88 19.56
N PHE A 590 -10.50 34.81 19.69
CA PHE A 590 -10.46 33.94 20.86
C PHE A 590 -9.01 33.76 21.36
N PRO A 591 -8.37 34.81 21.90
CA PRO A 591 -6.94 34.80 22.23
C PRO A 591 -6.59 33.85 23.39
N ASP A 592 -7.57 33.53 24.25
CA ASP A 592 -7.39 32.62 25.38
C ASP A 592 -7.48 31.14 25.00
N PHE A 593 -7.85 30.84 23.75
CA PHE A 593 -8.05 29.47 23.26
C PHE A 593 -6.98 29.10 22.23
N LYS A 594 -6.56 27.84 22.26
CA LYS A 594 -5.58 27.33 21.32
C LYS A 594 -6.24 27.06 19.97
N VAL A 595 -5.86 27.83 18.97
CA VAL A 595 -6.21 27.57 17.56
C VAL A 595 -5.11 26.71 16.94
N ALA A 596 -5.50 25.69 16.17
CA ALA A 596 -4.59 24.86 15.42
C ALA A 596 -5.14 24.65 14.01
N ARG A 597 -4.28 24.81 13.01
CA ARG A 597 -4.58 24.53 11.61
C ARG A 597 -4.17 23.09 11.24
N MET A 598 -5.02 22.42 10.49
CA MET A 598 -4.78 21.06 9.99
C MET A 598 -4.95 21.03 8.47
N ASP A 599 -3.87 21.32 7.76
CA ASP A 599 -3.78 21.22 6.29
C ASP A 599 -2.95 19.97 5.90
N LEU A 600 -3.17 19.43 4.69
CA LEU A 600 -2.49 18.23 4.16
C LEU A 600 -0.94 18.28 4.25
N ASP A 601 -0.33 19.47 4.23
CA ASP A 601 1.13 19.66 4.24
C ASP A 601 1.70 19.91 5.65
N THR A 602 0.84 20.06 6.67
CA THR A 602 1.21 20.36 8.07
C THR A 602 1.01 19.19 9.03
N THR A 603 0.60 18.03 8.50
CA THR A 603 0.38 16.78 9.25
C THR A 603 1.43 15.73 8.96
#